data_AF-X1DLB9-F1
#
_entry.id   AF-X1DLB9-F1
#
_cell.length_a   1.000
_cell.length_b   1.000
_cell.length_c   1.000
_cell.angle_alpha   90.00
_cell.angle_beta   90.00
_cell.angle_gamma   90.00
#
_symmetry.space_group_name_H-M   'P 1'
#
loop_
_entity.id
_entity.type
_entity.pdbx_description
1 polymer ?
#
loop_
_entity_poly.entity_id
_entity_poly.type
_entity_poly.pdbx_seq_one_letter_code
_entity_poly.pdbx_strand_id
1 'polypeptide(L)' 'DTEQCRIIHAATHRGRIIKRYIQRAHGRSSAKYGHLSHVEIVIYEFPS' A
#
# COMPACT_ATOMS: atom_id res chain seq x y z
N ASP A 1 -11.70 -18.30 -18.08
CA ASP A 1 -12.24 -16.99 -18.54
C ASP A 1 -12.14 -16.02 -17.37
N THR A 2 -11.59 -14.81 -17.54
CA THR A 2 -11.43 -13.87 -16.41
C THR A 2 -12.75 -13.43 -15.80
N GLU A 3 -13.86 -13.58 -16.51
CA GLU A 3 -15.20 -13.27 -15.97
C GLU A 3 -15.65 -14.24 -14.87
N GLN A 4 -15.09 -15.46 -14.83
CA GLN A 4 -15.40 -16.49 -13.82
C GLN A 4 -14.49 -16.43 -12.58
N CYS A 5 -13.48 -15.56 -12.62
CA CYS A 5 -12.54 -15.36 -11.53
C CYS A 5 -13.12 -14.41 -10.48
N ARG A 6 -13.07 -14.79 -9.20
CA ARG A 6 -13.40 -13.88 -8.09
C ARG A 6 -12.19 -13.70 -7.17
N ILE A 7 -12.10 -12.50 -6.58
CA ILE A 7 -11.11 -12.21 -5.53
C ILE A 7 -11.58 -12.91 -4.26
N ILE A 8 -10.78 -13.85 -3.77
CA ILE A 8 -11.08 -14.61 -2.54
C ILE A 8 -10.33 -14.06 -1.32
N HIS A 9 -9.22 -13.35 -1.56
CA HIS A 9 -8.45 -12.71 -0.51
C HIS A 9 -7.87 -11.39 -1.03
N ALA A 10 -8.02 -10.35 -0.22
CA ALA A 10 -7.38 -9.05 -0.43
C ALA A 10 -6.89 -8.55 0.92
N ALA A 11 -5.59 -8.32 1.04
CA ALA A 11 -4.97 -7.82 2.26
C ALA A 11 -3.97 -6.72 1.94
N THR A 12 -3.76 -5.85 2.93
CA THR A 12 -2.75 -4.80 2.88
C THR A 12 -1.85 -4.90 4.09
N HIS A 13 -0.54 -4.81 3.86
CA HIS A 13 0.47 -4.80 4.91
C HIS A 13 1.23 -3.48 4.89
N ARG A 14 1.52 -2.95 6.09
CA ARG A 14 2.32 -1.73 6.22
C ARG A 14 3.73 -1.99 5.69
N GLY A 15 4.10 -1.26 4.65
CA GLY A 15 5.44 -1.29 4.07
C GLY A 15 6.40 -0.35 4.78
N ARG A 16 7.61 -0.23 4.23
CA ARG A 16 8.66 0.63 4.78
C ARG A 16 8.24 2.10 4.75
N ILE A 17 8.64 2.84 5.77
CA ILE A 17 8.49 4.30 5.82
C ILE A 17 9.69 4.97 5.12
N ILE A 18 9.44 5.72 4.05
CA ILE A 18 10.43 6.58 3.41
C ILE A 18 10.58 7.85 4.24
N LYS A 19 11.71 7.98 4.95
CA LYS A 19 11.98 9.16 5.76
C LYS A 19 12.43 10.33 4.88
N ARG A 20 11.74 11.46 5.02
CA ARG A 20 12.11 12.76 4.44
C ARG A 20 11.73 13.86 5.44
N TYR A 21 12.43 14.98 5.39
CA TYR A 21 12.18 16.15 6.22
C TYR A 21 11.92 17.35 5.31
N ILE A 22 11.09 18.28 5.76
CA ILE A 22 10.86 19.55 5.06
C ILE A 22 11.19 20.72 5.97
N GLN A 23 11.68 21.80 5.36
CA GLN A 23 11.89 23.06 6.06
C GLN A 23 10.56 23.65 6.50
N ARG A 24 10.60 24.27 7.68
CA ARG A 24 9.52 25.01 8.34
C ARG A 24 10.05 26.39 8.75
N ALA A 25 9.16 27.25 9.24
CA ALA A 25 9.53 28.58 9.73
C ALA A 25 10.63 28.52 10.80
N HIS A 26 11.41 29.61 10.89
CA HIS A 26 12.52 29.77 11.83
C HIS A 26 13.58 28.65 11.73
N GLY A 27 13.86 28.17 10.52
CA GLY A 27 14.90 27.15 10.27
C GLY A 27 14.59 25.77 10.81
N ARG A 28 13.37 25.53 11.31
CA ARG A 28 12.97 24.23 11.85
C ARG A 28 12.78 23.22 10.72
N SER A 29 12.99 21.94 11.02
CA SER A 29 12.63 20.83 10.12
C SER A 29 11.58 19.95 10.79
N SER A 30 10.65 19.42 9.99
CA SER A 30 9.69 18.43 10.48
C SER A 30 9.68 17.20 9.58
N ALA A 31 9.36 16.04 10.16
CA ALA A 31 9.14 14.81 9.41
C ALA A 31 8.03 15.02 8.35
N LYS A 32 8.25 14.48 7.15
CA LYS A 32 7.25 14.38 6.09
C LYS A 32 7.28 12.96 5.55
N TYR A 33 7.12 11.94 6.35
CA TYR A 33 7.39 10.58 5.88
C TYR A 33 6.45 10.11 4.76
N GLY A 34 6.95 9.25 3.87
CA GLY A 34 6.14 8.52 2.91
C GLY A 34 5.83 7.12 3.44
N HIS A 35 4.58 6.75 3.56
CA HIS A 35 4.17 5.42 3.99
C HIS A 35 3.93 4.55 2.76
N LEU A 36 4.68 3.45 2.65
CA LEU A 36 4.43 2.43 1.62
C LEU A 36 3.47 1.37 2.16
N SER A 37 2.79 0.69 1.24
CA SER A 37 1.90 -0.44 1.55
C SER A 37 2.16 -1.57 0.55
N HIS A 38 2.18 -2.80 1.04
CA HIS A 38 2.14 -4.00 0.22
C HIS A 38 0.68 -4.42 0.07
N VAL A 39 0.27 -4.77 -1.15
CA VAL A 39 -1.10 -5.21 -1.46
C VAL A 39 -1.01 -6.61 -2.03
N GLU A 40 -1.75 -7.53 -1.44
CA GLU A 40 -1.83 -8.92 -1.86
C GLU A 40 -3.25 -9.23 -2.31
N ILE A 41 -3.37 -9.84 -3.49
CA ILE A 41 -4.66 -10.19 -4.11
C ILE A 41 -4.57 -11.63 -4.56
N VAL A 42 -5.50 -12.47 -4.08
CA VAL A 42 -5.63 -13.86 -4.49
C VAL A 42 -6.95 -14.03 -5.22
N ILE A 43 -6.87 -14.64 -6.40
CA ILE A 43 -8.00 -14.86 -7.29
C ILE A 43 -8.21 -16.37 -7.42
N TYR A 44 -9.48 -16.77 -7.47
CA TYR A 44 -9.88 -18.14 -7.72
C TYR A 44 -10.91 -18.19 -8.84
N GLU A 45 -10.73 -19.11 -9.79
CA GLU A 45 -11.72 -19.40 -10.83
C GLU A 45 -12.73 -20.38 -10.26
N PHE A 46 -14.00 -19.98 -10.26
CA PHE A 46 -15.07 -20.86 -9.80
C PHE A 46 -15.44 -21.82 -10.93
N PRO A 47 -15.47 -23.14 -10.69
CA PRO A 47 -16.02 -24.07 -11.68
C PRO A 47 -17.51 -23.75 -11.87
N SER A 48 -17.91 -23.67 -13.13
CA SER A 48 -19.30 -23.46 -13.56
C SER A 48 -20.17 -24.70 -13.38
#